data_AF-A0A969TJ58-F1
#
_entry.id   AF-A0A969TJ58-F1
#
_cell.length_a   1.000
_cell.length_b   1.000
_cell.length_c   1.000
_cell.angle_alpha   90.00
_cell.angle_beta   90.00
_cell.angle_gamma   90.00
#
_symmetry.space_group_name_H-M   'P 1'
#
loop_
_entity.id
_entity.type
_entity.pdbx_description
1 polymer ?
#
loop_
_entity_poly.entity_id
_entity_poly.type
_entity_poly.pdbx_seq_one_letter_code
_entity_poly.pdbx_strand_id
1 'polypeptide(L)'
;MPGVRPDFYLWRVDPSLERVQHQDNLFWREPGIIWDAKYYREREQEGAPSPPVKRMLADMHLLGEPYGVLLFALLGGATDSAAPHGHVADYHLTPIPGYDQTSIPDQHIAIRQLLPDAHVRDTLTDLLTNAHTRLQQPRIPACHGVFLDSLSAAQRVTFHDRAGQPLTSPHEELLLCPKPHIGPWRVDLVSRDQHCCQDPHLCHIVGRSGSHKPQRPPRNAEELLRELQHIFADKDLDDALVSIIAERIERVTRRFAEIAGVYRKIDVYTNRLRDMGMHRTLHMLSSEQQESLALAVFLVEQLDSIGATDYSAPAIHISSVIETVNRDLIFKCPNLVGFGSIWRQQTLGTLEGMRSRQSSDSDAHHNWRQITAYTAQYWHGNVLPDEPEQTLQFDDYVEQILQISRIRNDAAHTKVVTRDKYQRLFLMTCQSGRLRIGALNALLLAWRTPPDETPAAPTSHRRS
;
A
#
# COMPACT_ATOMS: atom_id res chain seq x y z
N MET A 1 -39.13 5.87 -0.16
CA MET A 1 -38.70 5.82 1.26
C MET A 1 -39.87 5.30 2.09
N PRO A 2 -39.66 4.39 3.06
CA PRO A 2 -40.75 3.98 3.95
C PRO A 2 -41.33 5.21 4.67
N GLY A 3 -42.66 5.27 4.78
CA GLY A 3 -43.41 6.46 5.19
C GLY A 3 -43.27 6.85 6.66
N VAL A 4 -42.55 6.08 7.48
CA VAL A 4 -42.29 6.39 8.89
C VAL A 4 -40.83 6.03 9.19
N ARG A 5 -40.03 7.04 9.53
CA ARG A 5 -38.61 6.89 9.89
C ARG A 5 -38.47 6.37 11.32
N PRO A 6 -37.34 5.72 11.68
CA PRO A 6 -37.01 5.50 13.08
C PRO A 6 -36.93 6.83 13.83
N ASP A 7 -37.23 6.81 15.13
CA ASP A 7 -37.27 8.02 15.94
C ASP A 7 -35.89 8.71 16.02
N PHE A 8 -34.83 7.92 16.19
CA PHE A 8 -33.46 8.44 16.17
C PHE A 8 -32.53 7.55 15.36
N TYR A 9 -31.64 8.21 14.61
CA TYR A 9 -30.53 7.57 13.93
C TYR A 9 -29.24 8.22 14.42
N LEU A 10 -28.37 7.43 15.04
CA LEU A 10 -27.11 7.87 15.64
C LEU A 10 -25.96 7.45 14.73
N TRP A 11 -25.05 8.39 14.48
CA TRP A 11 -23.84 8.14 13.71
C TRP A 11 -22.68 8.96 14.27
N ARG A 12 -21.46 8.51 13.98
CA ARG A 12 -20.25 9.21 14.38
C ARG A 12 -20.06 10.50 13.60
N VAL A 13 -19.72 11.60 14.27
CA VAL A 13 -19.42 12.88 13.62
C VAL A 13 -17.92 13.10 13.47
N ASP A 14 -17.13 12.72 14.48
CA ASP A 14 -15.68 12.91 14.51
C ASP A 14 -14.97 11.63 15.03
N PRO A 15 -13.98 11.08 14.28
CA PRO A 15 -13.63 11.45 12.90
C PRO A 15 -14.77 11.13 11.93
N SER A 16 -14.73 11.75 10.74
CA SER A 16 -15.79 11.63 9.74
C SER A 16 -16.10 10.17 9.41
N LEU A 17 -17.39 9.88 9.16
CA LEU A 17 -17.86 8.56 8.74
C LEU A 17 -17.11 8.07 7.50
N GLU A 18 -16.66 6.82 7.55
CA GLU A 18 -16.08 6.16 6.38
C GLU A 18 -17.18 5.86 5.35
N ARG A 19 -16.88 6.14 4.08
CA ARG A 19 -17.80 5.91 2.95
C ARG A 19 -17.02 5.39 1.76
N VAL A 20 -17.64 4.47 1.04
CA VAL A 20 -17.19 3.99 -0.27
C VAL A 20 -18.08 4.65 -1.30
N GLN A 21 -17.56 5.70 -1.92
CA GLN A 21 -18.21 6.40 -3.01
C GLN A 21 -17.39 6.20 -4.28
N HIS A 22 -18.07 5.92 -5.39
CA HIS A 22 -17.45 5.76 -6.69
C HIS A 22 -18.39 6.33 -7.76
N GLN A 23 -17.91 7.26 -8.58
CA GLN A 23 -18.74 7.93 -9.60
C GLN A 23 -20.06 8.47 -9.02
N ASP A 24 -19.97 9.24 -7.93
CA ASP A 24 -21.09 9.84 -7.17
C ASP A 24 -22.10 8.86 -6.54
N ASN A 25 -21.92 7.55 -6.72
CA ASN A 25 -22.77 6.54 -6.11
C ASN A 25 -22.18 6.06 -4.77
N LEU A 26 -23.05 5.91 -3.76
CA LEU A 26 -22.68 5.36 -2.46
C LEU A 26 -22.88 3.85 -2.45
N PHE A 27 -21.79 3.09 -2.31
CA PHE A 27 -21.81 1.62 -2.28
C PHE A 27 -21.77 1.05 -0.88
N TRP A 28 -21.12 1.78 0.02
CA TRP A 28 -21.08 1.43 1.43
C TRP A 28 -20.85 2.68 2.27
N ARG A 29 -21.42 2.67 3.48
CA ARG A 29 -21.12 3.64 4.52
C ARG A 29 -20.94 2.89 5.82
N GLU A 30 -20.16 3.48 6.71
CA GLU A 30 -20.07 2.99 8.07
C GLU A 30 -21.47 2.91 8.71
N PRO A 31 -21.82 1.77 9.33
CA PRO A 31 -23.12 1.60 9.96
C PRO A 31 -23.24 2.49 11.21
N GLY A 32 -24.46 2.96 11.44
CA GLY A 32 -24.86 3.70 12.63
C GLY A 32 -25.68 2.82 13.58
N ILE A 33 -26.51 3.48 14.39
CA ILE A 33 -27.39 2.85 15.36
C ILE A 33 -28.79 3.41 15.20
N ILE A 34 -29.80 2.53 15.20
CA ILE A 34 -31.21 2.91 15.13
C ILE A 34 -31.81 2.84 16.53
N TRP A 35 -32.42 3.92 17.02
CA TRP A 35 -33.27 3.88 18.21
C TRP A 35 -34.72 4.18 17.82
N ASP A 36 -35.62 3.38 18.35
CA ASP A 36 -37.05 3.52 18.07
C ASP A 36 -37.84 3.34 19.37
N ALA A 37 -38.57 4.38 19.75
CA ALA A 37 -39.34 4.42 20.99
C ALA A 37 -40.79 4.06 20.70
N LYS A 38 -41.39 3.28 21.60
CA LYS A 38 -42.75 2.79 21.41
C LYS A 38 -43.56 2.85 22.69
N TYR A 39 -44.80 3.31 22.51
CA TYR A 39 -45.81 3.33 23.54
C TYR A 39 -46.89 2.30 23.18
N TYR A 40 -46.89 1.17 23.87
CA TYR A 40 -47.97 0.18 23.80
C TYR A 40 -48.63 0.13 25.18
N ARG A 41 -49.96 0.17 25.20
CA ARG A 41 -50.73 -0.01 26.44
C ARG A 41 -50.59 -1.45 26.92
N GLU A 42 -50.60 -1.62 28.24
CA GLU A 42 -50.62 -2.89 28.96
C GLU A 42 -51.64 -3.86 28.32
N ARG A 43 -51.15 -4.77 27.49
CA ARG A 43 -51.78 -6.06 27.28
C ARG A 43 -50.80 -7.08 27.83
N GLU A 44 -51.33 -8.10 28.47
CA GLU A 44 -50.68 -9.19 29.22
C GLU A 44 -49.71 -10.04 28.37
N GLN A 45 -48.76 -9.41 27.68
CA GLN A 45 -47.72 -10.09 26.93
C GLN A 45 -46.41 -9.95 27.68
N GLU A 46 -45.84 -11.09 28.08
CA GLU A 46 -44.46 -11.16 28.54
C GLU A 46 -43.53 -10.77 27.37
N GLY A 47 -42.80 -9.67 27.52
CA GLY A 47 -41.83 -9.20 26.53
C GLY A 47 -42.33 -8.18 25.52
N ALA A 48 -41.55 -7.97 24.46
CA ALA A 48 -41.81 -6.93 23.47
C ALA A 48 -42.81 -7.41 22.41
N PRO A 49 -43.76 -6.55 21.99
CA PRO A 49 -44.65 -6.88 20.89
C PRO A 49 -43.86 -7.22 19.61
N SER A 50 -44.29 -8.26 18.90
CA SER A 50 -43.64 -8.69 17.66
C SER A 50 -43.64 -7.65 16.52
N PRO A 51 -44.63 -6.75 16.35
CA PRO A 51 -44.62 -5.80 15.24
C PRO A 51 -43.46 -4.78 15.27
N PRO A 52 -43.13 -4.11 16.40
CA PRO A 52 -41.91 -3.32 16.54
C PRO A 52 -40.63 -4.05 16.20
N VAL A 53 -40.48 -5.29 16.67
CA VAL A 53 -39.28 -6.09 16.42
C VAL A 53 -39.13 -6.39 14.93
N LYS A 54 -40.20 -6.84 14.27
CA LYS A 54 -40.21 -7.10 12.82
C LYS A 54 -39.89 -5.85 12.02
N ARG A 55 -40.41 -4.70 12.45
CA ARG A 55 -40.14 -3.42 11.79
C ARG A 55 -38.68 -2.98 11.98
N MET A 56 -38.14 -3.06 13.20
CA MET A 56 -36.74 -2.76 13.47
C MET A 56 -35.82 -3.66 12.63
N LEU A 57 -36.11 -4.97 12.55
CA LEU A 57 -35.36 -5.88 11.67
C LEU A 57 -35.42 -5.45 10.20
N ALA A 58 -36.59 -5.04 9.71
CA ALA A 58 -36.74 -4.55 8.34
C ALA A 58 -35.96 -3.25 8.09
N ASP A 59 -36.03 -2.28 9.02
CA ASP A 59 -35.30 -1.01 8.93
C ASP A 59 -33.78 -1.24 8.99
N MET A 60 -33.33 -2.10 9.91
CA MET A 60 -31.92 -2.52 10.00
C MET A 60 -31.45 -3.22 8.71
N HIS A 61 -32.25 -4.12 8.15
CA HIS A 61 -31.90 -4.80 6.90
C HIS A 61 -31.84 -3.83 5.70
N LEU A 62 -32.80 -2.91 5.60
CA LEU A 62 -32.87 -1.94 4.51
C LEU A 62 -31.75 -0.89 4.58
N LEU A 63 -31.36 -0.49 5.79
CA LEU A 63 -30.32 0.50 6.02
C LEU A 63 -28.92 -0.12 6.15
N GLY A 64 -28.81 -1.44 6.29
CA GLY A 64 -27.56 -2.17 6.49
C GLY A 64 -26.99 -2.02 7.91
N GLU A 65 -27.85 -1.84 8.91
CA GLU A 65 -27.44 -1.58 10.29
C GLU A 65 -27.33 -2.88 11.10
N PRO A 66 -26.25 -3.06 11.88
CA PRO A 66 -26.06 -4.23 12.71
C PRO A 66 -26.70 -4.09 14.09
N TYR A 67 -27.04 -2.87 14.53
CA TYR A 67 -27.53 -2.64 15.90
C TYR A 67 -28.74 -1.69 15.94
N GLY A 68 -29.78 -2.13 16.64
CA GLY A 68 -30.99 -1.37 16.94
C GLY A 68 -31.35 -1.42 18.41
N VAL A 69 -32.03 -0.38 18.91
CA VAL A 69 -32.58 -0.34 20.27
C VAL A 69 -34.06 -0.01 20.19
N LEU A 70 -34.88 -0.87 20.81
CA LEU A 70 -36.30 -0.62 21.03
C LEU A 70 -36.52 -0.18 22.47
N LEU A 71 -37.05 1.03 22.63
CA LEU A 71 -37.34 1.63 23.93
C LEU A 71 -38.84 1.54 24.20
N PHE A 72 -39.22 0.86 25.28
CA PHE A 72 -40.62 0.72 25.68
C PHE A 72 -40.89 1.46 26.99
N ALA A 73 -41.91 2.31 27.01
CA ALA A 73 -42.34 2.97 28.25
C ALA A 73 -42.91 1.96 29.27
N LEU A 74 -43.59 0.92 28.77
CA LEU A 74 -44.26 -0.11 29.56
C LEU A 74 -43.87 -1.47 28.96
N LEU A 75 -43.06 -2.25 29.68
CA LEU A 75 -42.80 -3.65 29.36
C LEU A 75 -43.05 -4.46 30.63
N GLY A 76 -43.88 -5.50 30.56
CA GLY A 76 -44.09 -6.41 31.69
C GLY A 76 -42.84 -7.26 31.90
N GLY A 77 -42.22 -7.17 33.08
CA GLY A 77 -41.26 -8.18 33.53
C GLY A 77 -42.03 -9.43 33.92
N ALA A 78 -41.58 -10.61 33.50
CA ALA A 78 -42.11 -11.87 34.00
C ALA A 78 -41.91 -11.90 35.52
N THR A 79 -42.98 -11.62 36.26
CA THR A 79 -43.01 -11.69 37.71
C THR A 79 -43.14 -13.15 38.09
N ASP A 80 -42.02 -13.86 38.19
CA ASP A 80 -41.96 -15.03 39.08
C ASP A 80 -40.57 -15.18 39.71
N SER A 81 -40.58 -15.17 41.04
CA SER A 81 -39.51 -15.53 41.98
C SER A 81 -38.44 -14.48 42.36
N ALA A 82 -38.80 -13.67 43.37
CA ALA A 82 -37.99 -13.38 44.56
C ALA A 82 -36.53 -12.90 44.40
N ALA A 83 -36.26 -11.96 43.50
CA ALA A 83 -35.06 -11.13 43.56
C ALA A 83 -35.39 -9.73 44.12
N PRO A 84 -34.65 -9.21 45.13
CA PRO A 84 -35.04 -8.00 45.85
C PRO A 84 -34.69 -6.67 45.15
N HIS A 85 -34.50 -6.64 43.83
CA HIS A 85 -34.35 -5.41 43.03
C HIS A 85 -35.11 -5.57 41.70
N GLY A 86 -36.04 -4.64 41.42
CA GLY A 86 -36.97 -4.72 40.28
C GLY A 86 -36.27 -4.93 38.94
N HIS A 87 -36.59 -6.04 38.28
CA HIS A 87 -36.02 -6.37 36.97
C HIS A 87 -36.67 -5.51 35.88
N VAL A 88 -35.93 -4.51 35.43
CA VAL A 88 -36.11 -3.83 34.13
C VAL A 88 -36.04 -4.91 33.05
N ALA A 89 -37.06 -5.02 32.19
CA ALA A 89 -37.11 -6.05 31.16
C ALA A 89 -36.14 -5.71 30.02
N ASP A 90 -34.89 -6.06 30.24
CA ASP A 90 -33.74 -5.78 29.40
C ASP A 90 -33.20 -7.07 28.79
N TYR A 91 -33.35 -7.23 27.49
CA TYR A 91 -32.84 -8.41 26.79
C TYR A 91 -32.45 -8.11 25.34
N HIS A 92 -31.79 -9.08 24.72
CA HIS A 92 -31.26 -8.96 23.38
C HIS A 92 -31.86 -10.02 22.46
N LEU A 93 -32.19 -9.62 21.23
CA LEU A 93 -32.55 -10.52 20.15
C LEU A 93 -31.38 -10.58 19.15
N THR A 94 -30.94 -11.80 18.84
CA THR A 94 -29.88 -12.09 17.88
C THR A 94 -30.27 -13.28 17.00
N PRO A 95 -29.77 -13.36 15.76
CA PRO A 95 -29.82 -14.58 14.97
C PRO A 95 -29.30 -15.77 15.77
N ILE A 96 -29.87 -16.95 15.54
CA ILE A 96 -29.47 -18.18 16.24
C ILE A 96 -28.31 -18.80 15.45
N PRO A 97 -27.12 -18.99 16.06
CA PRO A 97 -25.98 -19.60 15.37
C PRO A 97 -26.31 -21.01 14.86
N GLY A 98 -25.86 -21.34 13.66
CA GLY A 98 -26.00 -22.69 13.07
C GLY A 98 -27.34 -22.98 12.38
N TYR A 99 -28.25 -22.01 12.31
CA TYR A 99 -29.49 -22.10 11.54
C TYR A 99 -29.37 -21.33 10.23
N ASP A 100 -29.97 -21.86 9.15
CA ASP A 100 -30.08 -21.15 7.88
C ASP A 100 -31.10 -20.00 8.04
N GLN A 101 -30.61 -18.76 7.96
CA GLN A 101 -31.40 -17.55 8.16
C GLN A 101 -31.01 -16.51 7.11
N THR A 102 -32.00 -15.78 6.60
CA THR A 102 -31.77 -14.70 5.61
C THR A 102 -31.26 -13.40 6.23
N SER A 103 -31.23 -13.30 7.56
CA SER A 103 -30.73 -12.13 8.30
C SER A 103 -29.21 -12.12 8.39
N ILE A 104 -28.65 -10.92 8.56
CA ILE A 104 -27.22 -10.74 8.79
C ILE A 104 -26.85 -11.35 10.16
N PRO A 105 -25.83 -12.25 10.25
CA PRO A 105 -25.54 -13.03 11.47
C PRO A 105 -25.22 -12.21 12.72
N ASP A 106 -24.70 -10.99 12.57
CA ASP A 106 -24.33 -10.07 13.66
C ASP A 106 -25.35 -8.94 13.85
N GLN A 107 -26.60 -9.14 13.43
CA GLN A 107 -27.68 -8.22 13.80
C GLN A 107 -28.10 -8.40 15.26
N HIS A 108 -28.27 -7.27 15.94
CA HIS A 108 -28.61 -7.23 17.35
C HIS A 108 -29.69 -6.19 17.61
N ILE A 109 -30.79 -6.60 18.25
CA ILE A 109 -31.80 -5.68 18.78
C ILE A 109 -31.74 -5.73 20.30
N ALA A 110 -31.43 -4.60 20.94
CA ALA A 110 -31.59 -4.44 22.37
C ALA A 110 -33.01 -3.95 22.67
N ILE A 111 -33.66 -4.60 23.62
CA ILE A 111 -34.98 -4.23 24.10
C ILE A 111 -34.81 -3.72 25.51
N ARG A 112 -35.21 -2.47 25.73
CA ARG A 112 -35.04 -1.77 27.00
C ARG A 112 -36.35 -1.15 27.44
N GLN A 113 -36.60 -1.20 28.74
CA GLN A 113 -37.66 -0.43 29.36
C GLN A 113 -37.14 0.94 29.77
N LEU A 114 -37.89 1.99 29.45
CA LEU A 114 -37.56 3.38 29.80
C LEU A 114 -38.73 4.01 30.57
N LEU A 115 -38.68 3.88 31.90
CA LEU A 115 -39.67 4.48 32.81
C LEU A 115 -39.24 5.91 33.17
N PRO A 116 -40.18 6.86 33.27
CA PRO A 116 -39.89 8.20 33.80
C PRO A 116 -39.79 8.15 35.33
N ASP A 117 -38.73 7.54 35.84
CA ASP A 117 -38.42 7.45 37.27
C ASP A 117 -37.09 8.14 37.61
N ALA A 118 -36.59 7.96 38.84
CA ALA A 118 -35.32 8.55 39.27
C ALA A 118 -34.10 8.04 38.47
N HIS A 119 -34.19 6.87 37.82
CA HIS A 119 -33.10 6.19 37.13
C HIS A 119 -33.11 6.42 35.61
N VAL A 120 -34.08 7.17 35.09
CA VAL A 120 -34.18 7.48 33.65
C VAL A 120 -32.91 8.14 33.12
N ARG A 121 -32.27 9.01 33.92
CA ARG A 121 -31.02 9.68 33.55
C ARG A 121 -29.89 8.68 33.41
N ASP A 122 -29.77 7.73 34.33
CA ASP A 122 -28.72 6.73 34.31
C ASP A 122 -28.91 5.79 33.12
N THR A 123 -30.15 5.35 32.87
CA THR A 123 -30.51 4.53 31.71
C THR A 123 -30.17 5.22 30.38
N LEU A 124 -30.51 6.51 30.24
CA LEU A 124 -30.17 7.29 29.05
C LEU A 124 -28.66 7.50 28.91
N THR A 125 -27.95 7.69 30.04
CA THR A 125 -26.49 7.81 30.06
C THR A 125 -25.83 6.52 29.60
N ASP A 126 -26.32 5.36 30.05
CA ASP A 126 -25.84 4.05 29.64
C ASP A 126 -26.11 3.78 28.16
N LEU A 127 -27.30 4.13 27.67
CA LEU A 127 -27.65 4.03 26.25
C LEU A 127 -26.72 4.88 25.37
N LEU A 128 -26.51 6.14 25.74
CA LEU A 128 -25.62 7.05 25.02
C LEU A 128 -24.16 6.58 25.10
N THR A 129 -23.71 6.10 26.25
CA THR A 129 -22.37 5.55 26.44
C THR A 129 -22.16 4.32 25.56
N ASN A 130 -23.13 3.40 25.54
CA ASN A 130 -23.07 2.21 24.69
C ASN A 130 -23.02 2.58 23.20
N ALA A 131 -23.87 3.53 22.77
CA ALA A 131 -23.86 4.03 21.40
C ALA A 131 -22.51 4.69 21.06
N HIS A 132 -21.99 5.51 21.96
CA HIS A 132 -20.69 6.16 21.79
C HIS A 132 -19.57 5.13 21.64
N THR A 133 -19.46 4.15 22.54
CA THR A 133 -18.45 3.08 22.46
C THR A 133 -18.53 2.30 21.15
N ARG A 134 -19.73 1.95 20.68
CA ARG A 134 -19.92 1.22 19.41
C ARG A 134 -19.56 2.04 18.18
N LEU A 135 -19.79 3.34 18.23
CA LEU A 135 -19.54 4.26 17.12
C LEU A 135 -18.12 4.85 17.16
N GLN A 136 -17.37 4.68 18.25
CA GLN A 136 -16.07 5.33 18.45
C GLN A 136 -15.02 4.89 17.43
N GLN A 137 -14.96 3.60 17.10
CA GLN A 137 -13.91 3.04 16.26
C GLN A 137 -14.26 3.12 14.77
N PRO A 138 -13.45 3.84 13.95
CA PRO A 138 -13.63 3.85 12.51
C PRO A 138 -13.55 2.46 11.90
N ARG A 139 -14.54 2.09 11.11
CA ARG A 139 -14.47 0.91 10.25
C ARG A 139 -13.81 1.26 8.92
N ILE A 140 -12.50 1.10 8.82
CA ILE A 140 -11.72 1.46 7.62
C ILE A 140 -11.72 0.29 6.62
N PRO A 141 -12.26 0.45 5.40
CA PRO A 141 -12.12 -0.56 4.36
C PRO A 141 -10.65 -0.77 3.95
N ALA A 142 -10.20 -2.02 3.97
CA ALA A 142 -8.86 -2.41 3.53
C ALA A 142 -8.92 -3.65 2.62
N CYS A 143 -7.86 -3.87 1.84
CA CYS A 143 -7.73 -5.08 1.03
C CYS A 143 -7.25 -6.24 1.90
N HIS A 144 -8.09 -7.28 2.03
CA HIS A 144 -7.73 -8.54 2.68
C HIS A 144 -7.79 -9.71 1.68
N GLY A 145 -7.71 -9.43 0.37
CA GLY A 145 -7.82 -10.44 -0.67
C GLY A 145 -6.74 -11.51 -0.54
N VAL A 146 -7.17 -12.77 -0.48
CA VAL A 146 -6.31 -13.95 -0.44
C VAL A 146 -6.56 -14.77 -1.69
N PHE A 147 -5.51 -15.02 -2.47
CA PHE A 147 -5.61 -15.87 -3.65
C PHE A 147 -6.00 -17.29 -3.28
N LEU A 148 -6.91 -17.88 -4.06
CA LEU A 148 -7.15 -19.31 -3.99
C LEU A 148 -5.90 -20.07 -4.43
N ASP A 149 -5.60 -21.17 -3.72
CA ASP A 149 -4.58 -22.11 -4.18
C ASP A 149 -5.06 -22.82 -5.45
N SER A 150 -4.12 -23.07 -6.35
CA SER A 150 -4.25 -23.89 -7.55
C SER A 150 -5.04 -25.18 -7.34
N LEU A 151 -4.83 -25.89 -6.22
CA LEU A 151 -5.53 -27.14 -5.91
C LEU A 151 -7.01 -26.90 -5.56
N SER A 152 -7.30 -25.88 -4.76
CA SER A 152 -8.67 -25.50 -4.40
C SER A 152 -9.45 -24.97 -5.60
N ALA A 153 -8.76 -24.27 -6.52
CA ALA A 153 -9.38 -23.69 -7.68
C ALA A 153 -9.52 -24.68 -8.86
N ALA A 154 -8.68 -25.72 -8.94
CA ALA A 154 -8.75 -26.77 -9.97
C ALA A 154 -9.90 -27.77 -9.80
N GLN A 155 -10.61 -27.75 -8.66
CA GLN A 155 -11.85 -28.51 -8.53
C GLN A 155 -12.90 -27.88 -9.46
N ARG A 156 -13.33 -28.66 -10.47
CA ARG A 156 -14.18 -28.26 -11.61
C ARG A 156 -15.62 -27.89 -11.23
N VAL A 157 -15.79 -26.95 -10.32
CA VAL A 157 -17.07 -26.33 -10.00
C VAL A 157 -17.03 -24.94 -10.58
N THR A 158 -18.08 -24.56 -11.34
CA THR A 158 -18.25 -23.19 -11.78
C THR A 158 -18.44 -22.33 -10.53
N PHE A 159 -17.45 -21.51 -10.23
CA PHE A 159 -17.53 -20.54 -9.15
C PHE A 159 -18.46 -19.40 -9.57
N HIS A 160 -19.27 -18.92 -8.62
CA HIS A 160 -20.16 -17.79 -8.83
C HIS A 160 -19.79 -16.68 -7.86
N ASP A 161 -19.97 -15.44 -8.30
CA ASP A 161 -19.86 -14.27 -7.44
C ASP A 161 -21.07 -14.14 -6.50
N ARG A 162 -21.12 -13.04 -5.73
CA ARG A 162 -22.25 -12.73 -4.85
C ARG A 162 -23.60 -12.61 -5.59
N ALA A 163 -23.59 -12.12 -6.82
CA ALA A 163 -24.80 -11.93 -7.61
C ALA A 163 -25.24 -13.23 -8.32
N GLY A 164 -24.53 -14.34 -8.08
CA GLY A 164 -24.77 -15.61 -8.76
C GLY A 164 -24.28 -15.61 -10.20
N GLN A 165 -23.41 -14.67 -10.59
CA GLN A 165 -22.81 -14.65 -11.92
C GLN A 165 -21.58 -15.58 -11.96
N PRO A 166 -21.43 -16.39 -13.03
CA PRO A 166 -20.29 -17.30 -13.14
C PRO A 166 -18.99 -16.51 -13.31
N LEU A 167 -17.98 -16.85 -12.52
CA LEU A 167 -16.64 -16.31 -12.64
C LEU A 167 -15.89 -17.08 -13.73
N THR A 168 -15.67 -16.41 -14.86
CA THR A 168 -14.99 -16.97 -16.05
C THR A 168 -13.48 -16.71 -16.06
N SER A 169 -12.98 -15.89 -15.14
CA SER A 169 -11.57 -15.59 -15.02
C SER A 169 -10.73 -16.85 -14.75
N PRO A 170 -9.45 -16.85 -15.16
CA PRO A 170 -8.53 -17.91 -14.77
C PRO A 170 -8.60 -18.15 -13.26
N HIS A 171 -8.54 -19.41 -12.85
CA HIS A 171 -8.55 -19.81 -11.44
C HIS A 171 -7.47 -19.12 -10.60
N GLU A 172 -6.34 -18.82 -11.24
CA GLU A 172 -5.23 -18.08 -10.67
C GLU A 172 -5.57 -16.61 -10.38
N GLU A 173 -6.65 -16.06 -10.92
CA GLU A 173 -7.08 -14.69 -10.67
C GLU A 173 -8.20 -14.61 -9.62
N LEU A 174 -8.58 -15.74 -9.02
CA LEU A 174 -9.65 -15.81 -8.02
C LEU A 174 -9.13 -15.57 -6.60
N LEU A 175 -9.86 -14.76 -5.84
CA LEU A 175 -9.56 -14.41 -4.46
C LEU A 175 -10.77 -14.55 -3.55
N LEU A 176 -10.52 -15.01 -2.34
CA LEU A 176 -11.41 -14.78 -1.20
C LEU A 176 -11.10 -13.40 -0.64
N CYS A 177 -12.12 -12.54 -0.57
CA CYS A 177 -11.99 -11.17 -0.06
C CYS A 177 -12.86 -11.00 1.19
N PRO A 178 -12.30 -11.22 2.39
CA PRO A 178 -12.94 -10.84 3.64
C PRO A 178 -13.20 -9.33 3.71
N LYS A 179 -14.34 -8.94 4.30
CA LYS A 179 -14.74 -7.55 4.53
C LYS A 179 -15.04 -7.31 6.01
N PRO A 180 -14.01 -7.28 6.87
CA PRO A 180 -14.20 -7.14 8.32
C PRO A 180 -14.92 -5.83 8.71
N HIS A 181 -14.83 -4.78 7.89
CA HIS A 181 -15.58 -3.53 8.10
C HIS A 181 -17.10 -3.70 7.93
N ILE A 182 -17.56 -4.73 7.22
CA ILE A 182 -18.97 -5.14 7.15
C ILE A 182 -19.26 -6.08 8.33
N GLY A 183 -18.49 -7.16 8.44
CA GLY A 183 -18.61 -8.16 9.51
C GLY A 183 -17.67 -9.35 9.28
N PRO A 184 -17.37 -10.16 10.31
CA PRO A 184 -16.42 -11.27 10.22
C PRO A 184 -16.89 -12.42 9.32
N TRP A 185 -18.20 -12.54 9.12
CA TRP A 185 -18.85 -13.54 8.27
C TRP A 185 -18.80 -13.16 6.79
N ARG A 186 -18.47 -11.91 6.46
CA ARG A 186 -18.56 -11.40 5.11
C ARG A 186 -17.29 -11.71 4.33
N VAL A 187 -17.37 -12.66 3.42
CA VAL A 187 -16.32 -13.01 2.47
C VAL A 187 -16.91 -13.06 1.06
N ASP A 188 -16.33 -12.31 0.14
CA ASP A 188 -16.73 -12.33 -1.27
C ASP A 188 -15.71 -13.13 -2.10
N LEU A 189 -16.19 -13.93 -3.04
CA LEU A 189 -15.34 -14.53 -4.07
C LEU A 189 -15.24 -13.55 -5.24
N VAL A 190 -14.02 -13.12 -5.55
CA VAL A 190 -13.76 -12.06 -6.53
C VAL A 190 -12.68 -12.46 -7.53
N SER A 191 -12.71 -11.87 -8.72
CA SER A 191 -11.59 -11.93 -9.66
C SER A 191 -10.74 -10.67 -9.54
N ARG A 192 -9.41 -10.82 -9.47
CA ARG A 192 -8.48 -9.67 -9.48
C ARG A 192 -8.62 -8.81 -10.72
N ASP A 193 -8.78 -9.45 -11.88
CA ASP A 193 -8.81 -8.73 -13.15
C ASP A 193 -10.12 -7.99 -13.36
N GLN A 194 -11.25 -8.59 -12.99
CA GLN A 194 -12.58 -8.03 -13.24
C GLN A 194 -13.10 -7.15 -12.10
N HIS A 195 -12.78 -7.46 -10.84
CA HIS A 195 -13.44 -6.86 -9.68
C HIS A 195 -12.52 -5.97 -8.84
N CYS A 196 -11.28 -6.40 -8.57
CA CYS A 196 -10.39 -5.66 -7.68
C CYS A 196 -10.06 -4.27 -8.22
N CYS A 197 -10.35 -3.25 -7.41
CA CYS A 197 -10.20 -1.82 -7.73
C CYS A 197 -10.97 -1.36 -8.99
N GLN A 198 -11.99 -2.10 -9.42
CA GLN A 198 -12.80 -1.78 -10.60
C GLN A 198 -14.29 -1.81 -10.29
N ASP A 199 -14.75 -2.82 -9.54
CA ASP A 199 -16.14 -2.95 -9.14
C ASP A 199 -16.34 -2.48 -7.68
N PRO A 200 -16.99 -1.32 -7.43
CA PRO A 200 -17.26 -0.83 -6.08
C PRO A 200 -18.23 -1.70 -5.25
N HIS A 201 -19.05 -2.56 -5.87
CA HIS A 201 -19.91 -3.50 -5.15
C HIS A 201 -19.10 -4.62 -4.47
N LEU A 202 -17.95 -4.97 -5.03
CA LEU A 202 -17.09 -6.05 -4.57
C LEU A 202 -15.77 -5.55 -3.96
N CYS A 203 -15.24 -4.41 -4.40
CA CYS A 203 -13.99 -3.83 -3.91
C CYS A 203 -14.23 -2.48 -3.23
N HIS A 204 -14.11 -2.42 -1.90
CA HIS A 204 -14.41 -1.21 -1.12
C HIS A 204 -13.20 -0.28 -0.94
N ILE A 205 -12.05 -0.63 -1.54
CA ILE A 205 -10.88 0.26 -1.58
C ILE A 205 -10.77 1.01 -2.92
N VAL A 206 -11.71 0.78 -3.86
CA VAL A 206 -11.72 1.46 -5.16
C VAL A 206 -11.73 2.98 -4.99
N GLY A 207 -10.94 3.67 -5.81
CA GLY A 207 -10.81 5.14 -5.78
C GLY A 207 -10.09 5.71 -4.55
N ARG A 208 -9.67 4.87 -3.58
CA ARG A 208 -8.86 5.35 -2.45
C ARG A 208 -7.42 5.57 -2.89
N SER A 209 -6.79 6.64 -2.41
CA SER A 209 -5.37 6.89 -2.65
C SER A 209 -4.51 5.72 -2.13
N GLY A 210 -3.54 5.28 -2.93
CA GLY A 210 -2.67 4.14 -2.61
C GLY A 210 -3.34 2.75 -2.70
N SER A 211 -4.62 2.68 -3.06
CA SER A 211 -5.30 1.41 -3.32
C SER A 211 -4.69 0.72 -4.53
N HIS A 212 -4.50 -0.59 -4.43
CA HIS A 212 -3.93 -1.39 -5.51
C HIS A 212 -4.51 -2.80 -5.47
N LYS A 213 -4.50 -3.44 -6.64
CA LYS A 213 -4.86 -4.85 -6.75
C LYS A 213 -3.91 -5.70 -5.89
N PRO A 214 -4.42 -6.72 -5.17
CA PRO A 214 -3.59 -7.62 -4.39
C PRO A 214 -2.55 -8.32 -5.29
N GLN A 215 -1.36 -8.52 -4.75
CA GLN A 215 -0.24 -9.14 -5.45
C GLN A 215 -0.06 -10.58 -4.99
N ARG A 216 0.14 -11.49 -5.94
CA ARG A 216 0.50 -12.86 -5.61
C ARG A 216 2.01 -12.90 -5.37
N PRO A 217 2.50 -13.47 -4.25
CA PRO A 217 3.92 -13.76 -4.10
C PRO A 217 4.35 -14.75 -5.19
N PRO A 218 5.22 -14.37 -6.14
CA PRO A 218 5.59 -15.24 -7.25
C PRO A 218 6.46 -16.41 -6.75
N ARG A 219 6.19 -17.61 -7.25
CA ARG A 219 6.91 -18.84 -6.89
C ARG A 219 7.92 -19.28 -7.95
N ASN A 220 7.73 -18.84 -9.19
CA ASN A 220 8.58 -19.13 -10.35
C ASN A 220 8.72 -17.86 -11.22
N ALA A 221 9.57 -17.93 -12.24
CA ALA A 221 9.86 -16.80 -13.10
C ALA A 221 8.63 -16.40 -13.96
N GLU A 222 7.77 -17.35 -14.35
CA GLU A 222 6.56 -17.08 -15.12
C GLU A 222 5.51 -16.30 -14.30
N GLU A 223 5.35 -16.65 -13.02
CA GLU A 223 4.51 -15.91 -12.07
C GLU A 223 5.10 -14.52 -11.80
N LEU A 224 6.42 -14.41 -11.65
CA LEU A 224 7.09 -13.11 -11.52
C LEU A 224 6.78 -12.22 -12.74
N LEU A 225 6.98 -12.73 -13.95
CA LEU A 225 6.74 -11.97 -15.18
C LEU A 225 5.28 -11.51 -15.26
N ARG A 226 4.33 -12.37 -14.90
CA ARG A 226 2.90 -12.01 -14.85
C ARG A 226 2.61 -10.92 -13.83
N GLU A 227 3.15 -11.02 -12.61
CA GLU A 227 2.96 -9.98 -11.59
C GLU A 227 3.61 -8.64 -12.01
N LEU A 228 4.76 -8.67 -12.67
CA LEU A 228 5.38 -7.47 -13.25
C LEU A 228 4.47 -6.85 -14.31
N GLN A 229 3.93 -7.66 -15.22
CA GLN A 229 2.96 -7.20 -16.24
C GLN A 229 1.71 -6.57 -15.59
N HIS A 230 1.21 -7.12 -14.49
CA HIS A 230 0.09 -6.51 -13.75
C HIS A 230 0.46 -5.16 -13.12
N ILE A 231 1.67 -5.00 -12.60
CA ILE A 231 2.14 -3.72 -12.06
C ILE A 231 2.24 -2.68 -13.18
N PHE A 232 2.68 -3.09 -14.38
CA PHE A 232 2.82 -2.22 -15.54
C PHE A 232 1.52 -1.98 -16.32
N ALA A 233 0.41 -2.65 -15.99
CA ALA A 233 -0.85 -2.48 -16.70
C ALA A 233 -1.62 -1.19 -16.30
N ASP A 234 -1.21 -0.50 -15.22
CA ASP A 234 -1.82 0.75 -14.77
C ASP A 234 -1.36 1.92 -15.67
N LYS A 235 -2.30 2.59 -16.37
CA LYS A 235 -2.01 3.38 -17.59
C LYS A 235 -1.85 4.90 -17.46
N ASP A 236 -1.93 5.50 -16.28
CA ASP A 236 -1.72 6.96 -16.13
C ASP A 236 -0.68 7.23 -15.05
N LEU A 237 0.57 7.44 -15.48
CA LEU A 237 1.72 7.54 -14.58
C LEU A 237 2.27 8.96 -14.56
N ASP A 238 2.15 9.63 -13.41
CA ASP A 238 2.96 10.79 -13.07
C ASP A 238 4.32 10.36 -12.46
N ASP A 239 5.24 11.31 -12.27
CA ASP A 239 6.58 11.05 -11.73
C ASP A 239 6.55 10.49 -10.29
N ALA A 240 5.49 10.79 -9.52
CA ALA A 240 5.30 10.24 -8.18
C ALA A 240 4.89 8.76 -8.24
N LEU A 241 4.01 8.40 -9.18
CA LEU A 241 3.55 7.03 -9.42
C LEU A 241 4.68 6.15 -9.95
N VAL A 242 5.56 6.71 -10.77
CA VAL A 242 6.79 6.04 -11.25
C VAL A 242 7.67 5.56 -10.08
N SER A 243 7.84 6.39 -9.04
CA SER A 243 8.63 6.00 -7.85
C SER A 243 7.93 4.88 -7.06
N ILE A 244 6.61 4.96 -6.92
CA ILE A 244 5.80 3.92 -6.27
C ILE A 244 5.89 2.59 -7.03
N ILE A 245 5.87 2.62 -8.37
CA ILE A 245 6.03 1.44 -9.22
C ILE A 245 7.41 0.80 -9.02
N ALA A 246 8.48 1.60 -9.00
CA ALA A 246 9.82 1.10 -8.76
C ALA A 246 9.93 0.39 -7.40
N GLU A 247 9.44 1.01 -6.33
CA GLU A 247 9.40 0.40 -4.98
C GLU A 247 8.58 -0.89 -4.95
N ARG A 248 7.45 -0.92 -5.68
CA ARG A 248 6.58 -2.10 -5.78
C ARG A 248 7.27 -3.25 -6.51
N ILE A 249 7.99 -2.95 -7.59
CA ILE A 249 8.75 -3.94 -8.36
C ILE A 249 9.87 -4.52 -7.49
N GLU A 250 10.64 -3.67 -6.82
CA GLU A 250 11.71 -4.11 -5.91
C GLU A 250 11.16 -4.98 -4.77
N ARG A 251 9.99 -4.66 -4.24
CA ARG A 251 9.35 -5.48 -3.19
C ARG A 251 8.96 -6.86 -3.72
N VAL A 252 8.36 -6.94 -4.90
CA VAL A 252 7.94 -8.22 -5.51
C VAL A 252 9.14 -9.07 -5.88
N THR A 253 10.19 -8.49 -6.45
CA THR A 253 11.41 -9.22 -6.84
C THR A 253 12.22 -9.67 -5.63
N ARG A 254 12.32 -8.87 -4.56
CA ARG A 254 12.92 -9.31 -3.29
C ARG A 254 12.13 -10.47 -2.69
N ARG A 255 10.80 -10.39 -2.65
CA ARG A 255 9.96 -11.48 -2.17
C ARG A 255 10.12 -12.75 -3.01
N PHE A 256 10.23 -12.61 -4.33
CA PHE A 256 10.56 -13.72 -5.22
C PHE A 256 11.91 -14.34 -4.87
N ALA A 257 12.95 -13.52 -4.69
CA ALA A 257 14.29 -13.98 -4.34
C ALA A 257 14.34 -14.69 -2.97
N GLU A 258 13.54 -14.25 -2.00
CA GLU A 258 13.34 -14.95 -0.73
C GLU A 258 12.77 -16.36 -0.94
N ILE A 259 11.68 -16.46 -1.71
CA ILE A 259 10.98 -17.73 -1.98
C ILE A 259 11.88 -18.68 -2.78
N ALA A 260 12.57 -18.16 -3.80
CA ALA A 260 13.52 -18.92 -4.62
C ALA A 260 14.81 -19.30 -3.85
N GLY A 261 15.00 -18.80 -2.62
CA GLY A 261 16.16 -19.13 -1.78
C GLY A 261 17.47 -18.48 -2.24
N VAL A 262 17.40 -17.41 -3.03
CA VAL A 262 18.56 -16.70 -3.60
C VAL A 262 19.48 -16.17 -2.51
N TYR A 263 18.92 -15.69 -1.41
CA TYR A 263 19.70 -15.16 -0.30
C TYR A 263 20.67 -16.17 0.31
N ARG A 264 20.44 -17.48 0.15
CA ARG A 264 21.39 -18.52 0.57
C ARG A 264 22.63 -18.60 -0.33
N LYS A 265 22.57 -17.99 -1.51
CA LYS A 265 23.61 -18.00 -2.55
C LYS A 265 23.88 -16.60 -3.11
N ILE A 266 23.54 -15.53 -2.38
CA ILE A 266 23.66 -14.15 -2.87
C ILE A 266 25.11 -13.80 -3.22
N ASP A 267 26.07 -14.38 -2.51
CA ASP A 267 27.51 -14.22 -2.75
C ASP A 267 27.94 -14.63 -4.16
N VAL A 268 27.25 -15.59 -4.79
CA VAL A 268 27.51 -15.99 -6.18
C VAL A 268 27.26 -14.81 -7.11
N TYR A 269 26.15 -14.09 -6.92
CA TYR A 269 25.80 -12.93 -7.72
C TYR A 269 26.66 -11.72 -7.38
N THR A 270 27.02 -11.54 -6.10
CA THR A 270 27.98 -10.51 -5.66
C THR A 270 29.36 -10.72 -6.30
N ASN A 271 29.86 -11.96 -6.37
CA ASN A 271 31.13 -12.26 -7.03
C ASN A 271 31.04 -12.06 -8.55
N ARG A 272 29.94 -12.46 -9.20
CA ARG A 272 29.72 -12.14 -10.61
C ARG A 272 29.76 -10.64 -10.88
N LEU A 273 29.20 -9.79 -10.01
CA LEU A 273 29.31 -8.34 -10.15
C LEU A 273 30.76 -7.85 -10.12
N ARG A 274 31.61 -8.44 -9.26
CA ARG A 274 33.04 -8.13 -9.22
C ARG A 274 33.71 -8.46 -10.55
N ASP A 275 33.44 -9.66 -11.07
CA ASP A 275 33.95 -10.12 -12.38
C ASP A 275 33.44 -9.23 -13.53
N MET A 276 32.22 -8.73 -13.39
CA MET A 276 31.58 -7.77 -14.29
C MET A 276 31.99 -6.31 -14.03
N GLY A 277 33.21 -6.05 -13.55
CA GLY A 277 33.78 -4.70 -13.50
C GLY A 277 33.57 -3.92 -12.20
N MET A 278 32.82 -4.42 -11.22
CA MET A 278 32.60 -3.73 -9.93
C MET A 278 33.64 -4.09 -8.86
N HIS A 279 34.70 -4.85 -9.17
CA HIS A 279 35.66 -5.36 -8.18
C HIS A 279 36.28 -4.28 -7.26
N ARG A 280 36.49 -3.04 -7.76
CA ARG A 280 37.13 -1.95 -7.00
C ARG A 280 36.19 -1.16 -6.10
N THR A 281 34.89 -1.21 -6.35
CA THR A 281 33.93 -0.23 -5.81
C THR A 281 32.73 -0.89 -5.15
N LEU A 282 32.46 -2.17 -5.41
CA LEU A 282 31.32 -2.88 -4.85
C LEU A 282 31.30 -2.80 -3.32
N HIS A 283 32.47 -2.84 -2.68
CA HIS A 283 32.61 -2.73 -1.22
C HIS A 283 32.35 -1.33 -0.66
N MET A 284 32.31 -0.30 -1.51
CA MET A 284 31.99 1.08 -1.13
C MET A 284 30.48 1.34 -1.07
N LEU A 285 29.68 0.42 -1.64
CA LEU A 285 28.23 0.46 -1.58
C LEU A 285 27.71 -0.10 -0.25
N SER A 286 26.54 0.36 0.18
CA SER A 286 25.83 -0.24 1.33
C SER A 286 25.40 -1.68 1.03
N SER A 287 25.15 -2.48 2.07
CA SER A 287 24.68 -3.87 1.90
C SER A 287 23.40 -3.95 1.07
N GLU A 288 22.48 -3.00 1.23
CA GLU A 288 21.23 -2.93 0.46
C GLU A 288 21.48 -2.61 -1.03
N GLN A 289 22.42 -1.71 -1.33
CA GLN A 289 22.81 -1.38 -2.70
C GLN A 289 23.51 -2.56 -3.39
N GLN A 290 24.39 -3.26 -2.67
CA GLN A 290 25.04 -4.48 -3.16
C GLN A 290 24.01 -5.59 -3.45
N GLU A 291 23.06 -5.79 -2.54
CA GLU A 291 21.95 -6.72 -2.71
C GLU A 291 21.11 -6.39 -3.95
N SER A 292 20.71 -5.12 -4.11
CA SER A 292 19.88 -4.71 -5.25
C SER A 292 20.59 -4.94 -6.60
N LEU A 293 21.90 -4.66 -6.70
CA LEU A 293 22.67 -5.01 -7.89
C LEU A 293 22.75 -6.53 -8.11
N ALA A 294 22.95 -7.31 -7.05
CA ALA A 294 23.03 -8.77 -7.14
C ALA A 294 21.69 -9.37 -7.59
N LEU A 295 20.58 -8.83 -7.10
CA LEU A 295 19.23 -9.17 -7.53
C LEU A 295 19.01 -8.84 -9.01
N ALA A 296 19.53 -7.72 -9.53
CA ALA A 296 19.43 -7.43 -10.95
C ALA A 296 20.07 -8.53 -11.83
N VAL A 297 21.24 -9.05 -11.42
CA VAL A 297 21.92 -10.15 -12.13
C VAL A 297 21.13 -11.45 -12.02
N PHE A 298 20.63 -11.76 -10.83
CA PHE A 298 19.77 -12.93 -10.60
C PHE A 298 18.52 -12.88 -11.48
N LEU A 299 17.81 -11.75 -11.51
CA LEU A 299 16.58 -11.58 -12.27
C LEU A 299 16.79 -11.80 -13.77
N VAL A 300 17.92 -11.35 -14.33
CA VAL A 300 18.24 -11.63 -15.74
C VAL A 300 18.35 -13.12 -16.00
N GLU A 301 19.02 -13.88 -15.12
CA GLU A 301 19.12 -15.34 -15.27
C GLU A 301 17.74 -16.01 -15.24
N GLN A 302 16.85 -15.55 -14.36
CA GLN A 302 15.49 -16.08 -14.27
C GLN A 302 14.65 -15.72 -15.49
N LEU A 303 14.72 -14.48 -15.96
CA LEU A 303 13.99 -14.00 -17.14
C LEU A 303 14.50 -14.68 -18.42
N ASP A 304 15.82 -14.86 -18.56
CA ASP A 304 16.41 -15.62 -19.67
C ASP A 304 15.93 -17.08 -19.65
N SER A 305 15.78 -17.71 -18.48
CA SER A 305 15.36 -19.12 -18.37
C SER A 305 13.97 -19.42 -18.91
N ILE A 306 13.09 -18.40 -18.95
CA ILE A 306 11.73 -18.50 -19.49
C ILE A 306 11.56 -17.79 -20.84
N GLY A 307 12.65 -17.27 -21.43
CA GLY A 307 12.61 -16.53 -22.69
C GLY A 307 11.80 -15.22 -22.62
N ALA A 308 11.81 -14.53 -21.48
CA ALA A 308 11.09 -13.27 -21.31
C ALA A 308 11.65 -12.18 -22.23
N THR A 309 10.77 -11.31 -22.71
CA THR A 309 11.15 -10.18 -23.58
C THR A 309 11.34 -8.86 -22.85
N ASP A 310 10.91 -8.80 -21.57
CA ASP A 310 10.90 -7.59 -20.76
C ASP A 310 11.84 -7.69 -19.55
N TYR A 311 12.83 -6.81 -19.52
CA TYR A 311 13.89 -6.70 -18.53
C TYR A 311 13.75 -5.41 -17.70
N SER A 312 12.53 -4.87 -17.59
CA SER A 312 12.26 -3.65 -16.83
C SER A 312 12.60 -3.80 -15.34
N ALA A 313 12.31 -4.95 -14.73
CA ALA A 313 12.62 -5.20 -13.32
C ALA A 313 14.13 -5.13 -12.99
N PRO A 314 15.03 -5.86 -13.67
CA PRO A 314 16.46 -5.72 -13.41
C PRO A 314 17.00 -4.33 -13.81
N ALA A 315 16.41 -3.65 -14.81
CA ALA A 315 16.76 -2.27 -15.14
C ALA A 315 16.42 -1.29 -14.01
N ILE A 316 15.29 -1.48 -13.33
CA ILE A 316 14.89 -0.67 -12.17
C ILE A 316 15.88 -0.86 -11.03
N HIS A 317 16.24 -2.08 -10.66
CA HIS A 317 17.22 -2.34 -9.59
C HIS A 317 18.56 -1.63 -9.81
N ILE A 318 19.12 -1.70 -11.02
CA ILE A 318 20.38 -1.02 -11.35
C ILE A 318 20.23 0.50 -11.25
N SER A 319 19.14 1.02 -11.79
CA SER A 319 18.88 2.46 -11.83
C SER A 319 18.64 3.03 -10.43
N SER A 320 17.93 2.31 -9.57
CA SER A 320 17.69 2.68 -8.18
C SER A 320 19.00 2.80 -7.39
N VAL A 321 19.97 1.90 -7.61
CA VAL A 321 21.26 1.96 -6.92
C VAL A 321 22.02 3.23 -7.27
N ILE A 322 22.16 3.55 -8.56
CA ILE A 322 22.84 4.79 -8.97
C ILE A 322 22.06 6.05 -8.57
N GLU A 323 20.73 5.98 -8.51
CA GLU A 323 19.90 7.06 -7.98
C GLU A 323 20.17 7.31 -6.49
N THR A 324 20.17 6.26 -5.66
CA THR A 324 20.48 6.38 -4.24
C THR A 324 21.91 6.91 -4.02
N VAL A 325 22.90 6.44 -4.77
CA VAL A 325 24.28 6.94 -4.65
C VAL A 325 24.38 8.41 -5.07
N ASN A 326 23.66 8.84 -6.12
CA ASN A 326 23.56 10.26 -6.48
C ASN A 326 22.91 11.10 -5.37
N ARG A 327 21.84 10.59 -4.75
CA ARG A 327 21.20 11.25 -3.61
C ARG A 327 22.17 11.42 -2.45
N ASP A 328 22.94 10.37 -2.15
CA ASP A 328 23.82 10.32 -1.01
C ASP A 328 25.11 11.14 -1.16
N LEU A 329 25.63 11.26 -2.38
CA LEU A 329 26.89 11.98 -2.65
C LEU A 329 26.63 13.39 -3.19
N ILE A 330 25.77 13.55 -4.19
CA ILE A 330 25.62 14.81 -4.92
C ILE A 330 24.52 15.68 -4.31
N PHE A 331 23.32 15.13 -4.10
CA PHE A 331 22.17 15.93 -3.64
C PHE A 331 22.19 16.26 -2.14
N LYS A 332 23.11 15.69 -1.36
CA LYS A 332 23.43 16.15 0.00
C LYS A 332 24.21 17.48 0.03
N CYS A 333 24.47 18.07 -1.14
CA CYS A 333 24.98 19.43 -1.27
C CYS A 333 24.22 20.40 -0.33
N PRO A 334 24.91 21.18 0.51
CA PRO A 334 24.25 22.17 1.36
C PRO A 334 23.64 23.30 0.52
N ASN A 335 22.66 24.00 1.10
CA ASN A 335 22.05 25.22 0.56
C ASN A 335 21.29 25.06 -0.78
N LEU A 336 20.79 23.87 -1.10
CA LEU A 336 19.83 23.71 -2.20
C LEU A 336 18.48 24.32 -1.81
N VAL A 337 17.80 24.94 -2.78
CA VAL A 337 16.51 25.62 -2.61
C VAL A 337 15.36 24.92 -3.35
N GLY A 338 14.12 25.23 -2.96
CA GLY A 338 12.91 24.70 -3.60
C GLY A 338 12.86 23.17 -3.55
N PHE A 339 12.43 22.54 -4.66
CA PHE A 339 12.39 21.08 -4.76
C PHE A 339 13.76 20.42 -4.54
N GLY A 340 14.86 21.10 -4.89
CA GLY A 340 16.22 20.60 -4.70
C GLY A 340 16.64 20.42 -3.23
N SER A 341 15.98 21.13 -2.30
CA SER A 341 16.25 21.01 -0.86
C SER A 341 15.84 19.65 -0.28
N ILE A 342 14.89 18.96 -0.92
CA ILE A 342 14.41 17.64 -0.49
C ILE A 342 15.25 16.56 -1.19
N TRP A 343 16.49 16.40 -0.77
CA TRP A 343 17.48 15.53 -1.43
C TRP A 343 17.02 14.07 -1.59
N ARG A 344 16.17 13.57 -0.68
CA ARG A 344 15.61 12.20 -0.74
C ARG A 344 14.61 11.98 -1.87
N GLN A 345 14.04 13.04 -2.45
CA GLN A 345 13.05 12.97 -3.52
C GLN A 345 13.67 13.19 -4.91
N GLN A 346 14.98 13.37 -5.00
CA GLN A 346 15.63 13.65 -6.28
C GLN A 346 15.75 12.38 -7.14
N THR A 347 15.47 12.49 -8.43
CA THR A 347 15.55 11.37 -9.37
C THR A 347 16.78 11.50 -10.26
N LEU A 348 17.12 10.44 -11.01
CA LEU A 348 18.21 10.49 -11.99
C LEU A 348 18.08 11.61 -13.03
N GLY A 349 16.85 12.02 -13.38
CA GLY A 349 16.60 13.11 -14.32
C GLY A 349 16.85 14.50 -13.75
N THR A 350 16.89 14.66 -12.43
CA THR A 350 16.99 15.97 -11.78
C THR A 350 18.27 16.72 -12.18
N LEU A 351 19.43 16.05 -12.20
CA LEU A 351 20.72 16.71 -12.51
C LEU A 351 20.69 17.37 -13.89
N GLU A 352 20.19 16.67 -14.91
CA GLU A 352 20.05 17.24 -16.25
C GLU A 352 18.99 18.34 -16.31
N GLY A 353 17.88 18.17 -15.59
CA GLY A 353 16.84 19.19 -15.48
C GLY A 353 17.37 20.50 -14.90
N MET A 354 18.26 20.42 -13.91
CA MET A 354 18.96 21.58 -13.35
C MET A 354 19.97 22.16 -14.35
N ARG A 355 20.77 21.31 -15.02
CA ARG A 355 21.77 21.73 -16.02
C ARG A 355 21.16 22.45 -17.23
N SER A 356 19.99 22.01 -17.70
CA SER A 356 19.34 22.53 -18.91
C SER A 356 18.55 23.82 -18.69
N ARG A 357 18.09 24.10 -17.46
CA ARG A 357 17.30 25.29 -17.12
C ARG A 357 18.17 26.41 -16.56
N GLN A 358 19.06 26.97 -17.41
CA GLN A 358 20.05 27.99 -17.01
C GLN A 358 19.52 29.44 -17.03
N SER A 359 18.21 29.65 -17.01
CA SER A 359 17.67 31.01 -16.86
C SER A 359 18.10 31.59 -15.51
N SER A 360 18.63 32.82 -15.51
CA SER A 360 19.30 33.46 -14.37
C SER A 360 18.46 33.50 -13.09
N ASP A 361 17.14 33.50 -13.22
CA ASP A 361 16.19 33.77 -12.13
C ASP A 361 15.47 32.49 -11.65
N SER A 362 15.97 31.31 -12.00
CA SER A 362 15.36 30.03 -11.59
C SER A 362 16.11 29.34 -10.45
N ASP A 363 15.35 28.72 -9.54
CA ASP A 363 15.88 27.82 -8.50
C ASP A 363 16.78 26.72 -9.08
N ALA A 364 16.45 26.24 -10.29
CA ALA A 364 17.21 25.21 -11.00
C ALA A 364 18.64 25.67 -11.32
N HIS A 365 18.80 26.91 -11.80
CA HIS A 365 20.12 27.50 -12.09
C HIS A 365 20.95 27.74 -10.82
N HIS A 366 20.30 28.22 -9.75
CA HIS A 366 20.95 28.36 -8.45
C HIS A 366 21.46 27.01 -7.95
N ASN A 367 20.59 25.99 -7.93
CA ASN A 367 20.93 24.64 -7.48
C ASN A 367 22.04 24.00 -8.32
N TRP A 368 22.02 24.17 -9.65
CA TRP A 368 23.09 23.67 -10.52
C TRP A 368 24.46 24.29 -10.18
N ARG A 369 24.50 25.62 -9.94
CA ARG A 369 25.74 26.30 -9.51
C ARG A 369 26.23 25.78 -8.17
N GLN A 370 25.35 25.59 -7.19
CA GLN A 370 25.73 25.02 -5.88
C GLN A 370 26.28 23.61 -6.02
N ILE A 371 25.59 22.73 -6.76
CA ILE A 371 26.04 21.35 -7.00
C ILE A 371 27.39 21.33 -7.72
N THR A 372 27.59 22.19 -8.71
CA THR A 372 28.87 22.27 -9.45
C THR A 372 30.01 22.71 -8.53
N ALA A 373 29.78 23.76 -7.73
CA ALA A 373 30.77 24.26 -6.78
C ALA A 373 31.07 23.25 -5.67
N TYR A 374 30.04 22.56 -5.17
CA TYR A 374 30.17 21.48 -4.19
C TYR A 374 30.97 20.33 -4.80
N THR A 375 30.56 19.81 -5.95
CA THR A 375 31.21 18.68 -6.61
C THR A 375 32.68 18.96 -6.94
N ALA A 376 33.04 20.18 -7.34
CA ALA A 376 34.43 20.56 -7.60
C ALA A 376 35.37 20.38 -6.38
N GLN A 377 34.84 20.35 -5.15
CA GLN A 377 35.62 20.12 -3.93
C GLN A 377 35.88 18.62 -3.67
N TYR A 378 35.01 17.73 -4.16
CA TYR A 378 35.05 16.29 -3.87
C TYR A 378 35.49 15.45 -5.09
N TRP A 379 35.36 15.99 -6.30
CA TRP A 379 35.55 15.26 -7.55
C TRP A 379 37.01 15.24 -8.01
N HIS A 380 37.59 14.05 -8.05
CA HIS A 380 38.91 13.78 -8.59
C HIS A 380 38.82 12.91 -9.83
N GLY A 381 38.87 13.53 -11.01
CA GLY A 381 38.63 12.86 -12.30
C GLY A 381 39.66 11.81 -12.72
N ASN A 382 40.82 11.71 -12.05
CA ASN A 382 41.86 10.72 -12.36
C ASN A 382 41.56 9.38 -11.68
N VAL A 383 40.60 8.64 -12.23
CA VAL A 383 40.09 7.39 -11.67
C VAL A 383 40.57 6.12 -12.38
N LEU A 384 41.21 6.28 -13.55
CA LEU A 384 41.73 5.18 -14.37
C LEU A 384 43.24 5.01 -14.14
N PRO A 385 43.70 3.97 -13.41
CA PRO A 385 45.13 3.79 -13.16
C PRO A 385 45.93 3.48 -14.42
N ASP A 386 45.28 2.83 -15.38
CA ASP A 386 45.90 2.40 -16.64
C ASP A 386 45.99 3.55 -17.66
N GLU A 387 45.27 4.65 -17.44
CA GLU A 387 45.22 5.84 -18.31
C GLU A 387 45.28 7.13 -17.45
N PRO A 388 46.39 7.40 -16.75
CA PRO A 388 46.49 8.50 -15.78
C PRO A 388 46.38 9.90 -16.40
N GLU A 389 46.59 10.01 -17.72
CA GLU A 389 46.44 11.25 -18.48
C GLU A 389 44.97 11.61 -18.76
N GLN A 390 44.05 10.64 -18.62
CA GLN A 390 42.64 10.87 -18.83
C GLN A 390 41.95 11.33 -17.55
N THR A 391 41.47 12.57 -17.54
CA THR A 391 40.70 13.14 -16.44
C THR A 391 39.22 13.16 -16.79
N LEU A 392 38.40 12.43 -16.02
CA LEU A 392 36.94 12.45 -16.14
C LEU A 392 36.37 13.78 -15.64
N GLN A 393 35.57 14.47 -16.47
CA GLN A 393 34.85 15.66 -16.01
C GLN A 393 33.50 15.26 -15.41
N PHE A 394 33.02 16.06 -14.45
CA PHE A 394 31.69 15.85 -13.87
C PHE A 394 30.58 16.00 -14.92
N ASP A 395 30.75 16.87 -15.92
CA ASP A 395 29.80 17.01 -17.02
C ASP A 395 29.66 15.74 -17.85
N ASP A 396 30.77 15.01 -18.10
CA ASP A 396 30.73 13.72 -18.80
C ASP A 396 29.87 12.71 -18.02
N TYR A 397 30.00 12.70 -16.69
CA TYR A 397 29.18 11.86 -15.81
C TYR A 397 27.70 12.22 -15.92
N VAL A 398 27.34 13.51 -15.89
CA VAL A 398 25.94 13.96 -15.99
C VAL A 398 25.31 13.57 -17.35
N GLU A 399 26.06 13.65 -18.44
CA GLU A 399 25.59 13.15 -19.75
C GLU A 399 25.33 11.65 -19.75
N GLN A 400 26.18 10.87 -19.08
CA GLN A 400 26.00 9.42 -18.95
C GLN A 400 24.76 9.09 -18.10
N ILE A 401 24.50 9.86 -17.03
CA ILE A 401 23.29 9.74 -16.19
C ILE A 401 22.03 10.04 -16.97
N LEU A 402 22.04 11.02 -17.88
CA LEU A 402 20.88 11.30 -18.74
C LEU A 402 20.49 10.09 -19.59
N GLN A 403 21.46 9.35 -20.13
CA GLN A 403 21.18 8.14 -20.91
C GLN A 403 20.60 7.02 -20.06
N ILE A 404 21.14 6.82 -18.85
CA ILE A 404 20.64 5.86 -17.86
C ILE A 404 19.20 6.22 -17.46
N SER A 405 18.94 7.50 -17.17
CA SER A 405 17.63 8.03 -16.81
C SER A 405 16.57 7.78 -17.89
N ARG A 406 16.92 7.91 -19.18
CA ARG A 406 16.00 7.59 -20.29
C ARG A 406 15.58 6.13 -20.31
N ILE A 407 16.50 5.19 -20.09
CA ILE A 407 16.18 3.75 -20.04
C ILE A 407 15.35 3.43 -18.80
N ARG A 408 15.70 4.02 -17.65
CA ARG A 408 14.91 3.90 -16.42
C ARG A 408 13.48 4.41 -16.61
N ASN A 409 13.30 5.55 -17.25
CA ASN A 409 11.98 6.12 -17.50
C ASN A 409 11.18 5.28 -18.50
N ASP A 410 11.82 4.72 -19.52
CA ASP A 410 11.18 3.71 -20.38
C ASP A 410 10.66 2.52 -19.54
N ALA A 411 11.50 1.98 -18.65
CA ALA A 411 11.14 0.87 -17.76
C ALA A 411 9.96 1.21 -16.82
N ALA A 412 9.96 2.42 -16.25
CA ALA A 412 8.95 2.86 -15.31
C ALA A 412 7.62 3.25 -15.99
N HIS A 413 7.66 3.79 -17.21
CA HIS A 413 6.48 4.11 -18.00
C HIS A 413 5.97 2.91 -18.80
N THR A 414 6.15 1.70 -18.29
CA THR A 414 5.54 0.46 -18.80
C THR A 414 5.98 0.08 -20.22
N LYS A 415 7.04 0.71 -20.74
CA LYS A 415 7.61 0.32 -22.04
C LYS A 415 8.53 -0.86 -21.82
N VAL A 416 8.31 -1.91 -22.60
CA VAL A 416 9.16 -3.10 -22.60
C VAL A 416 10.64 -2.69 -22.74
N VAL A 417 11.45 -3.10 -21.76
CA VAL A 417 12.89 -2.96 -21.82
C VAL A 417 13.46 -4.25 -22.40
N THR A 418 13.85 -4.21 -23.68
CA THR A 418 14.50 -5.35 -24.34
C THR A 418 15.83 -5.71 -23.67
N ARG A 419 16.29 -6.96 -23.85
CA ARG A 419 17.60 -7.44 -23.39
C ARG A 419 18.76 -6.52 -23.78
N ASP A 420 18.80 -6.04 -25.03
CA ASP A 420 19.84 -5.12 -25.53
C ASP A 420 19.86 -3.78 -24.79
N LYS A 421 18.67 -3.19 -24.55
CA LYS A 421 18.53 -1.97 -23.74
C LYS A 421 19.04 -2.19 -22.33
N TYR A 422 18.68 -3.30 -21.70
CA TYR A 422 19.17 -3.68 -20.38
C TYR A 422 20.70 -3.86 -20.36
N GLN A 423 21.27 -4.59 -21.32
CA GLN A 423 22.71 -4.81 -21.41
C GLN A 423 23.46 -3.48 -21.55
N ARG A 424 22.94 -2.57 -22.39
CA ARG A 424 23.50 -1.21 -22.52
C ARG A 424 23.44 -0.45 -21.20
N LEU A 425 22.31 -0.49 -20.50
CA LEU A 425 22.17 0.10 -19.16
C LEU A 425 23.19 -0.48 -18.18
N PHE A 426 23.31 -1.80 -18.11
CA PHE A 426 24.26 -2.48 -17.23
C PHE A 426 25.71 -2.07 -17.55
N LEU A 427 26.09 -2.05 -18.83
CA LEU A 427 27.42 -1.61 -19.27
C LEU A 427 27.71 -0.17 -18.87
N MET A 428 26.78 0.75 -19.15
CA MET A 428 26.90 2.17 -18.81
C MET A 428 27.00 2.39 -17.30
N THR A 429 26.33 1.59 -16.48
CA THR A 429 26.34 1.75 -15.02
C THR A 429 27.54 1.07 -14.35
N CYS A 430 27.86 -0.18 -14.71
CA CYS A 430 28.77 -1.04 -13.94
C CYS A 430 30.13 -1.34 -14.61
N GLN A 431 30.21 -1.35 -15.95
CA GLN A 431 31.43 -1.80 -16.66
C GLN A 431 32.16 -0.68 -17.37
N SER A 432 31.69 -0.32 -18.55
CA SER A 432 32.34 0.60 -19.48
C SER A 432 31.28 1.25 -20.35
N GLY A 433 31.17 2.57 -20.23
CA GLY A 433 30.33 3.41 -21.07
C GLY A 433 31.17 4.42 -21.84
N ARG A 434 30.61 5.61 -22.12
CA ARG A 434 31.38 6.72 -22.69
C ARG A 434 32.53 7.16 -21.79
N LEU A 435 32.35 6.96 -20.49
CA LEU A 435 33.35 7.24 -19.45
C LEU A 435 34.51 6.23 -19.46
N ARG A 436 34.50 5.20 -20.33
CA ARG A 436 35.40 4.03 -20.36
C ARG A 436 35.37 3.13 -19.11
N ILE A 437 34.78 3.63 -18.03
CA ILE A 437 34.37 2.93 -16.82
C ILE A 437 32.85 3.07 -16.65
N GLY A 438 32.22 2.24 -15.83
CA GLY A 438 30.80 2.39 -15.48
C GLY A 438 30.54 3.67 -14.69
N ALA A 439 29.39 4.31 -14.89
CA ALA A 439 29.00 5.54 -14.20
C ALA A 439 29.05 5.40 -12.67
N LEU A 440 28.64 4.25 -12.13
CA LEU A 440 28.69 3.99 -10.70
C LEU A 440 30.15 3.93 -10.19
N ASN A 441 31.02 3.27 -10.94
CA ASN A 441 32.45 3.23 -10.63
C ASN A 441 33.11 4.60 -10.74
N ALA A 442 32.78 5.36 -11.80
CA ALA A 442 33.25 6.72 -12.00
C ALA A 442 32.92 7.59 -10.79
N LEU A 443 31.65 7.62 -10.38
CA LEU A 443 31.22 8.41 -9.24
C LEU A 443 31.93 7.99 -7.95
N LEU A 444 31.93 6.69 -7.62
CA LEU A 444 32.51 6.20 -6.37
C LEU A 444 34.03 6.42 -6.28
N LEU A 445 34.77 6.26 -7.38
CA LEU A 445 36.23 6.45 -7.39
C LEU A 445 36.62 7.92 -7.46
N ALA A 446 35.83 8.75 -8.14
CA ALA A 446 36.10 10.18 -8.27
C ALA A 446 35.75 10.93 -6.99
N TRP A 447 34.74 10.47 -6.24
CA TRP A 447 34.26 11.14 -5.04
C TRP A 447 35.14 10.84 -3.83
N ARG A 448 35.96 11.82 -3.40
CA ARG A 448 36.79 11.70 -2.18
C ARG A 448 36.25 12.58 -1.07
N THR A 449 36.18 12.04 0.15
CA THR A 449 35.89 12.84 1.33
C THR A 449 37.07 13.79 1.60
N PRO A 450 36.83 15.09 1.79
CA PRO A 450 37.86 16.06 2.11
C PRO A 450 38.55 15.64 3.42
N PRO A 451 39.86 15.87 3.55
CA PRO A 451 40.64 15.45 4.71
C PRO A 451 40.27 16.11 6.07
N ASP A 452 39.20 16.90 6.19
CA ASP A 452 38.96 17.78 7.34
C ASP A 452 37.68 17.53 8.18
N GLU A 453 37.06 16.36 8.10
CA GLU A 453 36.10 15.91 9.14
C GLU A 453 36.75 14.86 10.05
N THR A 454 37.79 15.28 10.76
CA THR A 454 38.20 14.57 11.98
C THR A 454 37.13 14.85 13.04
N PRO A 455 36.43 13.84 13.60
CA PRO A 455 35.45 14.11 14.65
C PRO A 455 36.15 14.76 15.83
N ALA A 456 35.69 15.95 16.21
CA ALA A 456 36.18 16.66 17.38
C ALA A 456 36.17 15.71 18.58
N ALA A 457 37.33 15.58 19.24
CA ALA A 457 37.52 14.72 20.39
C ALA A 457 36.43 14.98 21.46
N PRO A 458 35.91 13.93 22.13
CA PRO A 458 34.84 14.08 23.10
C PRO A 458 35.30 15.00 24.24
N THR A 459 34.65 16.15 24.38
CA THR A 459 34.82 17.04 25.52
C THR A 459 34.46 16.30 26.80
N SER A 460 35.45 16.08 27.65
CA SER A 460 35.31 15.56 28.99
C SER A 460 34.32 16.42 29.79
N HIS A 461 33.17 15.85 30.16
CA HIS A 461 32.30 16.44 31.17
C HIS A 461 33.04 16.44 32.52
N ARG A 462 33.44 17.65 32.95
CA ARG A 462 33.76 17.95 34.34
C ARG A 462 32.53 17.65 35.20
N ARG A 463 32.71 16.82 36.22
CA ARG A 463 31.81 16.71 37.37
C ARG A 463 31.93 17.99 38.21
N SER A 464 30.79 18.53 38.59
CA SER A 464 30.55 19.27 39.82
C SER A 464 29.23 18.80 40.38
#